data_AF-A0A653ZUM9-F1
#
_entry.id   AF-A0A653ZUM9-F1
#
_cell.length_a   1.000
_cell.length_b   1.000
_cell.length_c   1.000
_cell.angle_alpha   90.00
_cell.angle_beta   90.00
_cell.angle_gamma   90.00
#
_symmetry.space_group_name_H-M   'P 1'
#
loop_
_entity.id
_entity.type
_entity.pdbx_description
1 polymer ?
#
loop_
_entity_poly.entity_id
_entity_poly.type
_entity_poly.pdbx_seq_one_letter_code
_entity_poly.pdbx_strand_id
1 'polypeptide(L)'
;MKKDERLIQEMIYINSKKNFNLNDLIGEFDISRSTALRDISSLEELGVPLYSEKGSHGGYHVLENQLLPPIYFSNNELHSIFFSLQLLKTLLKTPFDKDYKEIKEKLLAILPKKQKEMVQQADQVIQFVGTNQKKSLPF
;
A
#
# COMPACT_ATOMS: atom_id res chain seq x y z
N MET A 1 3.60 16.89 10.45
CA MET A 1 3.39 16.01 9.28
C MET A 1 2.66 16.80 8.18
N LYS A 2 3.04 16.62 6.90
CA LYS A 2 2.31 17.26 5.78
C LYS A 2 0.92 16.64 5.63
N LYS A 3 -0.05 17.38 5.09
CA LYS A 3 -1.44 16.89 4.94
C LYS A 3 -1.50 15.59 4.13
N ASP A 4 -0.82 15.53 2.99
CA ASP A 4 -0.89 14.38 2.08
C ASP A 4 -0.28 13.11 2.71
N GLU A 5 0.86 13.26 3.40
CA GLU A 5 1.47 12.17 4.18
C GLU A 5 0.52 11.70 5.29
N ARG A 6 -0.15 12.62 5.98
CA ARG A 6 -1.11 12.29 7.04
C ARG A 6 -2.30 11.51 6.51
N LEU A 7 -2.93 11.98 5.43
CA LEU A 7 -4.10 11.30 4.84
C LEU A 7 -3.78 9.86 4.42
N ILE A 8 -2.58 9.62 3.89
CA ILE A 8 -2.14 8.26 3.55
C ILE A 8 -2.03 7.39 4.81
N GLN A 9 -1.41 7.91 5.87
CA GLN A 9 -1.27 7.16 7.14
C GLN A 9 -2.61 6.94 7.82
N GLU A 10 -3.50 7.93 7.83
CA GLU A 10 -4.87 7.81 8.34
C GLU A 10 -5.67 6.77 7.56
N MET A 11 -5.55 6.75 6.23
CA MET A 11 -6.18 5.73 5.40
C MET A 11 -5.70 4.31 5.76
N ILE A 12 -4.40 4.13 5.97
CA ILE A 12 -3.83 2.83 6.39
C ILE A 12 -4.33 2.46 7.79
N TYR A 13 -4.28 3.40 8.73
CA TYR A 13 -4.73 3.23 10.11
C TYR A 13 -6.20 2.81 10.15
N ILE A 14 -7.06 3.55 9.44
CA ILE A 14 -8.49 3.30 9.37
C ILE A 14 -8.78 1.95 8.72
N ASN A 15 -8.14 1.60 7.60
CA ASN A 15 -8.34 0.27 6.99
C ASN A 15 -7.90 -0.90 7.90
N SER A 16 -6.94 -0.67 8.81
CA SER A 16 -6.55 -1.68 9.80
C SER A 16 -7.56 -1.84 10.95
N LYS A 17 -8.47 -0.87 11.12
CA LYS A 17 -9.47 -0.79 12.19
C LYS A 17 -10.86 -0.93 11.60
N LYS A 18 -11.56 -2.04 11.89
CA LYS A 18 -12.96 -2.22 11.43
C LYS A 18 -13.88 -1.08 11.88
N ASN A 19 -13.68 -0.64 13.13
CA ASN A 19 -14.42 0.46 13.76
C ASN A 19 -13.43 1.39 14.46
N PHE A 20 -13.63 2.70 14.35
CA PHE A 20 -12.83 3.70 15.06
C PHE A 20 -13.66 4.95 15.38
N ASN A 21 -13.21 5.72 16.37
CA ASN A 21 -13.81 7.00 16.74
C ASN A 21 -12.92 8.16 16.29
N LEU A 22 -13.52 9.35 16.19
CA LEU A 22 -12.76 10.57 15.87
C LEU A 22 -11.61 10.83 16.88
N ASN A 23 -11.82 10.46 18.15
CA ASN A 23 -10.80 10.59 19.20
C ASN A 23 -9.58 9.67 18.96
N ASP A 24 -9.76 8.56 18.25
CA ASP A 24 -8.65 7.66 17.92
C ASP A 24 -7.70 8.34 16.93
N LEU A 25 -8.23 9.05 15.92
CA LEU A 25 -7.41 9.84 14.99
C LEU A 25 -6.73 11.02 15.69
N ILE A 26 -7.46 11.72 16.58
CA ILE A 26 -6.91 12.84 17.35
C ILE A 26 -5.71 12.39 18.18
N GLY A 27 -5.84 11.25 18.87
CA GLY A 27 -4.77 10.70 19.71
C GLY A 27 -3.60 10.13 18.91
N GLU A 28 -3.88 9.35 17.86
CA GLU A 28 -2.85 8.67 17.07
C GLU A 28 -2.01 9.67 16.25
N PHE A 29 -2.65 10.69 15.66
CA PHE A 29 -1.98 11.61 14.75
C PHE A 29 -1.64 12.98 15.38
N ASP A 30 -1.97 13.18 16.66
CA ASP A 30 -1.77 14.44 17.40
C ASP A 30 -2.35 15.66 16.64
N ILE A 31 -3.62 15.56 16.27
CA ILE A 31 -4.34 16.57 15.49
C ILE A 31 -5.57 17.10 16.21
N SER A 32 -5.97 18.33 15.89
CA SER A 32 -7.20 18.90 16.44
C SER A 32 -8.44 18.20 15.89
N ARG A 33 -9.54 18.24 16.65
CA ARG A 33 -10.85 17.72 16.24
C ARG A 33 -11.31 18.23 14.87
N SER A 34 -11.12 19.52 14.59
CA SER A 34 -11.48 20.12 13.31
C SER A 34 -10.61 19.63 12.15
N THR A 35 -9.36 19.25 12.43
CA THR A 35 -8.47 18.65 11.44
C THR A 35 -8.89 17.22 11.14
N ALA A 36 -9.12 16.40 12.18
CA ALA A 36 -9.60 15.03 12.02
C ALA A 36 -10.92 14.96 11.21
N LEU A 37 -11.87 15.87 11.47
CA LEU A 37 -13.13 15.93 10.71
C LEU A 37 -12.90 16.26 9.23
N ARG A 38 -12.03 17.23 8.93
CA ARG A 38 -11.70 17.60 7.54
C ARG A 38 -10.96 16.49 6.80
N ASP A 39 -10.10 15.77 7.52
CA ASP A 39 -9.33 14.68 6.96
C ASP A 39 -10.24 13.48 6.67
N ILE A 40 -11.21 13.16 7.53
CA ILE A 40 -12.29 12.19 7.23
C ILE A 40 -13.04 12.57 5.96
N SER A 41 -13.48 13.83 5.81
CA SER A 41 -14.15 14.27 4.59
C SER A 41 -13.25 14.14 3.35
N SER A 42 -11.94 14.43 3.49
CA SER A 42 -10.98 14.24 2.40
C SER A 42 -10.82 12.76 2.03
N LEU A 43 -10.87 11.85 3.00
CA LEU A 43 -10.81 10.40 2.76
C LEU A 43 -12.08 9.87 2.09
N GLU A 44 -13.25 10.37 2.48
CA GLU A 44 -14.53 10.08 1.79
C GLU A 44 -14.49 10.54 0.33
N GLU A 45 -13.97 11.74 0.05
CA GLU A 45 -13.78 12.27 -1.31
C GLU A 45 -12.80 11.42 -2.14
N LEU A 46 -11.79 10.83 -1.49
CA LEU A 46 -10.85 9.89 -2.10
C LEU A 46 -11.43 8.48 -2.31
N GLY A 47 -12.69 8.25 -1.91
CA GLY A 47 -13.40 7.00 -2.12
C GLY A 47 -13.13 5.92 -1.06
N VAL A 48 -12.59 6.29 0.11
CA VAL A 48 -12.49 5.38 1.24
C VAL A 48 -13.92 5.06 1.73
N PRO A 49 -14.33 3.78 1.79
CA PRO A 49 -15.72 3.41 2.00
C PRO A 49 -16.08 3.47 3.50
N LEU A 50 -16.27 4.69 3.99
CA LEU A 50 -16.57 5.01 5.39
C LEU A 50 -18.07 5.31 5.55
N TYR A 51 -18.63 4.94 6.70
CA TYR A 51 -19.92 5.48 7.14
C TYR A 51 -19.89 5.86 8.62
N SER A 52 -20.57 6.95 8.95
CA SER A 52 -20.71 7.43 10.32
C SER A 52 -21.99 6.90 10.96
N GLU A 53 -21.87 6.31 12.15
CA GLU A 53 -23.01 5.97 12.99
C GLU A 53 -23.24 7.07 14.05
N LYS A 54 -24.47 7.59 14.16
CA LYS A 54 -24.81 8.66 15.11
C LYS A 54 -25.34 8.06 16.42
N GLY A 55 -24.82 8.51 17.57
CA GLY A 55 -25.29 8.09 18.89
C GLY A 55 -24.25 8.29 19.99
N SER A 56 -24.58 7.95 21.24
CA SER A 56 -23.65 8.03 22.38
C SER A 56 -22.46 7.07 22.27
N HIS A 57 -22.61 6.00 21.49
CA HIS A 57 -21.57 5.05 21.09
C HIS A 57 -21.28 5.13 19.58
N GLY A 58 -21.67 6.24 18.94
CA GLY A 58 -21.48 6.45 17.52
C GLY A 58 -19.99 6.56 17.17
N GLY A 59 -19.63 6.08 15.99
CA GLY A 59 -18.27 6.02 15.49
C GLY A 59 -18.25 5.91 13.96
N TYR A 60 -17.06 5.75 13.41
CA TYR A 60 -16.84 5.48 12.00
C TYR A 60 -16.62 3.99 11.80
N HIS A 61 -17.22 3.46 10.73
CA HIS A 61 -17.07 2.09 10.30
C HIS A 61 -16.50 2.07 8.90
N VAL A 62 -15.53 1.20 8.67
CA VAL A 62 -14.95 0.97 7.34
C VAL A 62 -15.65 -0.24 6.76
N LEU A 63 -16.28 -0.08 5.60
CA LEU A 63 -16.81 -1.24 4.87
C LEU A 63 -15.64 -2.17 4.54
N GLU A 64 -15.79 -3.46 4.85
CA GLU A 64 -14.85 -4.50 4.43
C GLU A 64 -14.87 -4.64 2.92
N ASN A 65 -14.24 -3.72 2.21
CA ASN A 65 -13.99 -3.86 0.79
C ASN A 65 -12.71 -4.70 0.65
N GLN A 66 -12.83 -5.89 0.06
CA GLN A 66 -11.73 -6.82 -0.21
C GLN A 66 -10.69 -6.29 -1.23
N LEU A 67 -10.77 -5.01 -1.59
CA LEU A 67 -9.93 -4.38 -2.60
C LEU A 67 -8.87 -3.53 -1.90
N LEU A 68 -7.61 -3.69 -2.32
CA LEU A 68 -6.54 -2.82 -1.85
C LEU A 68 -6.86 -1.38 -2.24
N PRO A 69 -6.80 -0.42 -1.30
CA PRO A 69 -6.96 0.99 -1.65
C PRO A 69 -5.83 1.43 -2.59
N PRO A 70 -5.98 2.57 -3.30
CA PRO A 70 -4.89 3.13 -4.08
C PRO A 70 -3.65 3.34 -3.20
N ILE A 71 -2.53 2.69 -3.54
CA ILE A 71 -1.28 2.80 -2.79
C ILE A 71 -0.34 3.74 -3.53
N TYR A 72 0.17 4.74 -2.82
CA TYR A 72 1.22 5.61 -3.33
C TYR A 72 2.58 5.01 -2.98
N PHE A 73 3.46 4.91 -3.98
CA PHE A 73 4.84 4.49 -3.78
C PHE A 73 5.78 5.64 -4.11
N SER A 74 6.74 5.87 -3.24
CA SER A 74 7.93 6.67 -3.56
C SER A 74 8.79 5.94 -4.59
N ASN A 75 9.66 6.69 -5.29
CA ASN A 75 10.61 6.09 -6.22
C ASN A 75 11.49 5.02 -5.56
N ASN A 76 11.87 5.20 -4.29
CA ASN A 76 12.70 4.25 -3.57
C ASN A 76 11.94 2.97 -3.20
N GLU A 77 10.66 3.06 -2.85
CA GLU A 77 9.80 1.90 -2.60
C GLU A 77 9.57 1.12 -3.90
N LEU A 78 9.31 1.81 -5.02
CA LEU A 78 9.22 1.17 -6.33
C LEU A 78 10.50 0.41 -6.68
N HIS A 79 11.67 1.04 -6.50
CA HIS A 79 12.95 0.35 -6.72
C HIS A 79 13.07 -0.90 -5.85
N SER A 80 12.72 -0.81 -4.57
CA SER A 80 12.80 -1.92 -3.62
C SER A 80 11.86 -3.07 -4.01
N ILE A 81 10.65 -2.76 -4.47
CA ILE A 81 9.67 -3.74 -4.96
C ILE A 81 10.19 -4.43 -6.21
N PHE A 82 10.62 -3.69 -7.23
CA PHE A 82 11.11 -4.28 -8.48
C PHE A 82 12.40 -5.08 -8.27
N PHE A 83 13.30 -4.61 -7.41
CA PHE A 83 14.49 -5.36 -6.99
C PHE A 83 14.12 -6.70 -6.34
N SER A 84 13.12 -6.70 -5.44
CA SER A 84 12.64 -7.91 -4.78
C SER A 84 11.96 -8.88 -5.76
N LEU A 85 11.20 -8.35 -6.72
CA LEU A 85 10.59 -9.15 -7.80
C LEU A 85 11.66 -9.79 -8.69
N GLN A 86 12.73 -9.06 -9.03
CA GLN A 86 13.84 -9.61 -9.80
C GLN A 86 14.58 -10.71 -9.01
N LEU A 87 14.72 -10.57 -7.69
CA LEU A 87 15.29 -11.61 -6.84
C LEU A 87 14.43 -12.88 -6.86
N LEU A 88 13.10 -12.75 -6.74
CA LEU A 88 12.16 -13.89 -6.81
C LEU A 88 12.34 -14.71 -8.09
N LYS A 89 12.56 -14.05 -9.24
CA LYS A 89 12.83 -14.72 -10.53
C LYS A 89 14.09 -15.61 -10.49
N THR A 90 15.07 -15.28 -9.65
CA THR A 90 16.35 -16.02 -9.56
C THR A 90 16.32 -17.20 -8.60
N LEU A 91 15.25 -17.33 -7.82
CA LEU A 91 15.07 -18.47 -6.93
C LEU A 91 14.68 -19.70 -7.76
N LEU A 92 15.53 -20.73 -7.69
CA LEU A 92 15.29 -21.99 -8.38
C LEU A 92 14.09 -22.71 -7.75
N LYS A 93 12.99 -22.81 -8.50
CA LYS A 93 11.70 -23.46 -8.12
C LYS A 93 10.91 -22.68 -7.07
N THR A 94 9.96 -21.88 -7.54
CA THR A 94 8.91 -21.30 -6.68
C THR A 94 7.54 -21.48 -7.34
N PRO A 95 6.45 -21.61 -6.59
CA PRO A 95 5.09 -21.63 -7.15
C PRO A 95 4.63 -20.25 -7.66
N PHE A 96 5.48 -19.22 -7.54
CA PHE A 96 5.11 -17.82 -7.74
C PHE A 96 5.46 -17.27 -9.14
N ASP A 97 5.92 -18.11 -10.08
CA ASP A 97 6.32 -17.64 -11.42
C ASP A 97 5.20 -16.89 -12.15
N LYS A 98 3.96 -17.36 -11.98
CA LYS A 98 2.75 -16.71 -12.52
C LYS A 98 2.48 -15.37 -11.82
N ASP A 99 2.42 -15.39 -10.49
CA ASP A 99 2.09 -14.22 -9.68
C ASP A 99 3.15 -13.11 -9.84
N TYR A 100 4.43 -13.47 -9.91
CA TYR A 100 5.53 -12.55 -10.22
C TYR A 100 5.26 -11.78 -11.51
N LYS A 101 4.92 -12.49 -12.60
CA LYS A 101 4.68 -11.87 -13.91
C LYS A 101 3.48 -10.94 -13.86
N GLU A 102 2.37 -11.38 -13.25
CA GLU A 102 1.16 -10.58 -13.13
C GLU A 102 1.35 -9.31 -12.28
N ILE A 103 2.04 -9.41 -11.14
CA ILE A 103 2.34 -8.26 -10.28
C ILE A 103 3.19 -7.25 -11.04
N LYS A 104 4.23 -7.71 -11.73
CA LYS A 104 5.11 -6.85 -12.53
C LYS A 104 4.37 -6.12 -13.64
N GLU A 105 3.51 -6.83 -14.37
CA GLU A 105 2.68 -6.23 -15.43
C GLU A 105 1.71 -5.19 -14.89
N LYS A 106 1.02 -5.49 -13.78
CA LYS A 106 0.09 -4.56 -13.11
C LYS A 106 0.82 -3.28 -12.67
N LEU A 107 1.99 -3.40 -12.03
CA LEU A 107 2.79 -2.25 -11.61
C LEU A 107 3.28 -1.43 -12.81
N LEU A 108 3.84 -2.06 -13.85
CA LEU A 108 4.32 -1.34 -15.04
C LEU A 108 3.21 -0.65 -15.86
N ALA A 109 1.96 -1.09 -15.71
CA ALA A 109 0.80 -0.49 -16.38
C ALA A 109 0.37 0.83 -15.73
N ILE A 110 0.55 0.97 -14.42
CA ILE A 110 0.13 2.17 -13.67
C ILE A 110 1.23 3.23 -13.56
N LEU A 111 2.49 2.88 -13.86
CA LEU A 111 3.62 3.79 -13.70
C LEU A 111 3.70 4.84 -14.82
N PRO A 112 4.00 6.12 -14.50
CA PRO A 112 4.35 7.13 -15.48
C PRO A 112 5.59 6.74 -16.29
N LYS A 113 5.68 7.21 -17.54
CA LYS A 113 6.77 6.86 -18.49
C LYS A 113 8.17 6.95 -17.88
N LYS A 114 8.48 8.03 -17.16
CA LYS A 114 9.78 8.26 -16.52
C LYS A 114 10.12 7.19 -15.47
N GLN A 115 9.15 6.78 -14.65
CA GLN A 115 9.35 5.76 -13.62
C GLN A 115 9.49 4.37 -14.26
N LYS A 116 8.72 4.11 -15.32
CA LYS A 116 8.81 2.87 -16.10
C LYS A 116 10.19 2.69 -16.73
N GLU A 117 10.74 3.73 -17.37
CA GLU A 117 12.08 3.71 -17.96
C GLU A 117 13.16 3.45 -16.90
N MET A 118 13.07 4.13 -15.75
CA MET A 118 14.01 3.96 -14.63
C MET A 118 14.00 2.52 -14.09
N VAL A 119 12.81 1.94 -13.89
CA VAL A 119 12.65 0.56 -13.43
C VAL A 119 13.19 -0.43 -14.47
N GLN A 120 12.91 -0.22 -15.75
CA GLN A 120 13.41 -1.08 -16.83
C GLN A 120 14.93 -1.05 -16.95
N GLN A 121 15.57 0.10 -16.71
CA GLN A 121 17.03 0.21 -16.67
C GLN A 121 17.60 -0.58 -15.48
N ALA A 122 17.01 -0.46 -14.29
CA ALA A 122 17.44 -1.22 -13.12
C ALA A 122 17.36 -2.74 -13.35
N ASP A 123 16.29 -3.21 -14.01
CA ASP A 123 16.09 -4.61 -14.41
C ASP A 123 17.20 -5.16 -15.32
N GLN A 124 17.82 -4.30 -16.15
CA GLN A 124 18.88 -4.69 -17.09
C GLN A 124 20.25 -4.76 -16.42
N VAL A 125 20.48 -3.95 -15.39
CA VAL A 125 21.78 -3.84 -14.71
C VAL A 125 21.91 -4.86 -13.58
N ILE A 126 20.79 -5.26 -12.96
CA ILE A 126 20.79 -6.16 -11.81
C ILE A 126 20.44 -7.58 -12.23
N GLN A 127 21.48 -8.43 -12.32
CA GLN A 127 21.33 -9.89 -12.41
C GLN A 127 21.80 -10.52 -11.10
N PHE A 128 20.89 -11.20 -10.41
CA PHE A 128 21.28 -12.04 -9.28
C PHE A 128 21.72 -13.41 -9.80
N VAL A 129 22.88 -13.86 -9.34
CA VAL A 129 23.32 -15.23 -9.55
C VAL A 129 22.60 -16.10 -8.52
N GLY A 130 21.86 -17.10 -9.00
CA GLY A 130 20.91 -17.87 -8.22
C GLY A 130 21.48 -18.37 -6.89
N THR A 131 20.76 -18.12 -5.80
CA THR A 131 21.08 -18.69 -4.49
C THR A 131 20.51 -20.09 -4.41
N ASN A 132 21.35 -21.10 -4.17
CA ASN A 132 20.88 -22.45 -3.86
C ASN A 132 19.96 -22.42 -2.63
N GLN A 133 18.69 -22.78 -2.81
CA GLN A 133 17.75 -22.90 -1.69
C GLN A 133 18.25 -23.98 -0.72
N LYS A 134 18.54 -23.61 0.53
CA LYS A 134 19.07 -24.53 1.55
C LYS A 134 18.01 -25.53 2.08
N LYS A 135 16.72 -25.25 1.89
CA LYS A 135 15.58 -26.10 2.29
C LYS A 135 14.48 -26.00 1.23
N SER A 136 13.79 -27.11 0.95
CA SER A 136 12.58 -27.06 0.12
C SER A 136 11.52 -26.24 0.85
N LEU A 137 10.87 -25.33 0.13
CA LEU A 137 9.74 -24.57 0.65
C LEU A 137 8.54 -25.51 0.85
N PRO A 138 7.71 -25.32 1.89
CA PRO A 138 6.59 -26.20 2.22
C PRO A 138 5.35 -26.00 1.34
N PHE A 139 5.50 -25.23 0.25
CA PHE A 139 4.45 -24.91 -0.70
C PHE A 139 4.83 -25.43 -2.09
#